data_AF-A0A961IBJ2-F1
#
_entry.id   AF-A0A961IBJ2-F1
#
_cell.length_a   1.000
_cell.length_b   1.000
_cell.length_c   1.000
_cell.angle_alpha   90.00
_cell.angle_beta   90.00
_cell.angle_gamma   90.00
#
_symmetry.space_group_name_H-M   'P 1'
#
loop_
_entity.id
_entity.type
_entity.pdbx_description
1 polymer ?
#
loop_
_entity_poly.entity_id
_entity_poly.type
_entity_poly.pdbx_seq_one_letter_code
_entity_poly.pdbx_strand_id
1 'polypeptide(L)'
;PYGESIEFHDGHYGPRHYVAGRDFGDFLVWRKDGYPSYEFAVVIDDIEMRISEVVRGSDLLLSTARQICIYRQLQAPIPEFYHCELVRSADGRRLAKRDSALTIREVLKKISPEELRNRLMQTTSIGGFD
;
A
#
# COMPACT_ATOMS: atom_id res chain seq x y z
N PRO A 1 21.02 -7.51 -1.53
CA PRO A 1 20.15 -8.58 -2.07
C PRO A 1 20.02 -8.61 -3.61
N TYR A 2 21.02 -8.17 -4.40
CA TYR A 2 20.91 -8.24 -5.87
C TYR A 2 20.75 -9.70 -6.34
N GLY A 3 19.75 -9.95 -7.20
CA GLY A 3 19.38 -11.28 -7.67
C GLY A 3 18.47 -12.08 -6.73
N GLU A 4 18.16 -11.58 -5.53
CA GLU A 4 17.26 -12.25 -4.59
C GLU A 4 15.81 -12.17 -5.07
N SER A 5 15.07 -13.27 -4.88
CA SER A 5 13.63 -13.33 -5.07
C SER A 5 12.88 -12.89 -3.81
N ILE A 6 11.96 -11.95 -3.97
CA ILE A 6 11.05 -11.48 -2.94
C ILE A 6 9.64 -11.93 -3.35
N GLU A 7 9.08 -12.82 -2.55
CA GLU A 7 7.79 -13.44 -2.78
C GLU A 7 6.89 -13.24 -1.57
N PHE A 8 5.62 -12.95 -1.83
CA PHE A 8 4.57 -12.88 -0.83
C PHE A 8 3.22 -13.19 -1.47
N HIS A 9 2.28 -13.67 -0.66
CA HIS A 9 0.90 -13.83 -1.09
C HIS A 9 0.12 -12.58 -0.74
N ASP A 10 -0.46 -11.90 -1.74
CA ASP A 10 -1.38 -10.80 -1.52
C ASP A 10 -2.82 -11.30 -1.46
N GLY A 11 -3.60 -10.82 -0.50
CA GLY A 11 -5.00 -11.23 -0.32
C GLY A 11 -5.91 -10.90 -1.50
N HIS A 12 -5.59 -9.90 -2.32
CA HIS A 12 -6.38 -9.53 -3.51
C HIS A 12 -5.71 -9.97 -4.81
N TYR A 13 -4.41 -9.71 -4.96
CA TYR A 13 -3.65 -9.98 -6.19
C TYR A 13 -3.00 -11.37 -6.24
N GLY A 14 -3.13 -12.18 -5.18
CA GLY A 14 -2.57 -13.53 -5.09
C GLY A 14 -1.03 -13.55 -4.99
N PRO A 15 -0.36 -14.65 -5.41
CA PRO A 15 1.09 -14.80 -5.29
C PRO A 15 1.85 -13.72 -6.08
N ARG A 16 2.66 -12.90 -5.42
CA ARG A 16 3.49 -11.86 -6.02
C ARG A 16 4.96 -12.25 -5.97
N HIS A 17 5.70 -11.89 -7.01
CA HIS A 17 7.12 -12.22 -7.17
C HIS A 17 7.85 -11.02 -7.76
N TYR A 18 8.94 -10.62 -7.09
CA TYR A 18 9.84 -9.54 -7.49
C TYR A 18 11.29 -9.98 -7.34
N VAL A 19 12.17 -9.47 -8.19
CA VAL A 19 13.60 -9.76 -8.19
C VAL A 19 14.37 -8.47 -7.97
N ALA A 20 15.13 -8.41 -6.87
CA ALA A 20 16.00 -7.28 -6.57
C ALA A 20 17.11 -7.16 -7.64
N GLY A 21 17.35 -5.94 -8.11
CA GLY A 21 18.20 -5.63 -9.26
C GLY A 21 17.50 -5.68 -10.62
N ARG A 22 16.33 -6.32 -10.73
CA ARG A 22 15.50 -6.32 -11.96
C ARG A 22 14.26 -5.43 -11.79
N ASP A 23 13.46 -5.73 -10.77
CA ASP A 23 12.17 -5.07 -10.55
C ASP A 23 12.32 -3.84 -9.64
N PHE A 24 13.37 -3.79 -8.81
CA PHE A 24 13.80 -2.60 -8.09
C PHE A 24 15.31 -2.65 -7.79
N GLY A 25 15.97 -1.48 -7.84
CA GLY A 25 17.37 -1.33 -7.39
C GLY A 25 17.48 -0.97 -5.90
N ASP A 26 18.66 -0.50 -5.51
CA ASP A 26 18.86 0.04 -4.16
C ASP A 26 17.86 1.16 -3.85
N PHE A 27 17.36 1.15 -2.62
CA PHE A 27 16.42 2.14 -2.13
C PHE A 27 16.90 2.74 -0.82
N LEU A 28 16.48 3.97 -0.57
CA LEU A 28 16.91 4.73 0.58
C LEU A 28 16.31 4.14 1.86
N VAL A 29 17.13 3.92 2.88
CA VAL A 29 16.70 3.50 4.23
C VAL A 29 16.72 4.70 5.19
N TRP A 30 17.77 5.51 5.11
CA TRP A 30 17.93 6.72 5.90
C TRP A 30 18.27 7.91 5.02
N ARG A 31 17.62 9.04 5.24
CA ARG A 31 17.77 10.24 4.43
C ARG A 31 18.87 11.14 5.00
N LYS A 32 19.47 11.97 4.13
CA LYS A 32 20.53 12.91 4.52
C LYS A 32 20.06 14.00 5.50
N ASP A 33 18.77 14.28 5.54
CA ASP A 33 18.16 15.25 6.46
C ASP A 33 17.84 14.66 7.84
N GLY A 34 18.34 13.45 8.14
CA GLY A 34 18.25 12.84 9.47
C GLY A 34 16.96 12.07 9.73
N TYR A 35 16.08 11.92 8.74
CA TYR A 35 14.83 11.18 8.86
C TYR A 35 14.89 9.81 8.18
N PRO A 36 14.13 8.81 8.68
CA PRO A 36 13.99 7.53 7.98
C PRO A 36 13.28 7.72 6.64
N SER A 37 13.51 6.78 5.71
CA SER A 37 12.67 6.66 4.52
C SER A 37 11.28 6.11 4.88
N TYR A 38 10.33 6.25 3.95
CA TYR A 38 9.02 5.64 4.11
C TYR A 38 9.10 4.12 4.33
N GLU A 39 9.93 3.43 3.54
CA GLU A 39 10.05 1.97 3.62
C GLU A 39 10.59 1.51 4.99
N PHE A 40 11.52 2.27 5.58
CA PHE A 40 12.07 1.94 6.89
C PHE A 40 11.12 2.31 8.03
N ALA A 41 10.56 3.52 8.01
CA ALA A 41 9.66 4.00 9.06
C ALA A 41 8.44 3.07 9.22
N VAL A 42 7.80 2.70 8.11
CA VAL A 42 6.63 1.80 8.13
C VAL A 42 6.97 0.45 8.76
N VAL A 43 8.09 -0.17 8.36
CA VAL A 43 8.46 -1.49 8.88
C VAL A 43 8.72 -1.44 10.39
N ILE A 44 9.42 -0.40 10.87
CA ILE A 44 9.69 -0.26 12.31
C ILE A 44 8.39 -0.03 13.08
N ASP A 45 7.52 0.86 12.61
CA ASP A 45 6.23 1.12 13.26
C ASP A 45 5.34 -0.13 13.28
N ASP A 46 5.27 -0.88 12.17
CA ASP A 46 4.50 -2.11 12.07
C ASP A 46 5.02 -3.18 13.06
N ILE A 47 6.34 -3.30 13.22
CA ILE A 47 6.96 -4.23 14.19
C ILE A 47 6.63 -3.81 15.62
N GLU A 48 6.87 -2.55 15.97
CA GLU A 48 6.65 -2.02 17.33
C GLU A 48 5.18 -2.08 17.74
N MET A 49 4.27 -1.81 16.79
CA MET A 49 2.83 -1.87 16.99
C MET A 49 2.25 -3.28 16.82
N ARG A 50 3.07 -4.28 16.46
CA ARG A 50 2.68 -5.68 16.25
C ARG A 50 1.56 -5.84 15.22
N ILE A 51 1.66 -5.11 14.13
CA ILE A 51 0.72 -5.21 13.02
C ILE A 51 0.83 -6.60 12.39
N SER A 52 -0.30 -7.31 12.32
CA SER A 52 -0.39 -8.65 11.74
C SER A 52 -0.87 -8.64 10.28
N GLU A 53 -1.62 -7.61 9.88
CA GLU A 53 -2.18 -7.46 8.54
C GLU A 53 -2.09 -6.00 8.08
N VAL A 54 -1.63 -5.79 6.85
CA VAL A 54 -1.48 -4.48 6.23
C VAL A 54 -2.42 -4.37 5.02
N VAL A 55 -3.44 -3.52 5.14
CA VAL A 55 -4.40 -3.21 4.08
C VAL A 55 -4.10 -1.83 3.49
N ARG A 56 -3.76 -1.75 2.20
CA ARG A 56 -3.36 -0.49 1.55
C ARG A 56 -3.59 -0.48 0.04
N GLY A 57 -3.39 0.66 -0.63
CA GLY A 57 -3.60 0.78 -2.08
C GLY A 57 -2.58 -0.01 -2.91
N SER A 58 -3.00 -0.55 -4.06
CA SER A 58 -2.18 -1.38 -4.94
C SER A 58 -1.00 -0.70 -5.60
N ASP A 59 -0.92 0.63 -5.54
CA ASP A 59 0.29 1.37 -5.90
C ASP A 59 1.48 1.12 -4.97
N LEU A 60 1.26 0.52 -3.80
CA LEU A 60 2.31 0.19 -2.84
C LEU A 60 2.82 -1.26 -2.93
N LEU A 61 2.38 -2.03 -3.93
CA LEU A 61 2.83 -3.41 -4.13
C LEU A 61 4.36 -3.54 -4.25
N LEU A 62 5.02 -2.62 -4.97
CA LEU A 62 6.48 -2.62 -5.09
C LEU A 62 7.18 -2.21 -3.78
N SER A 63 6.55 -1.32 -3.00
CA SER A 63 7.03 -0.97 -1.66
C SER A 63 6.97 -2.16 -0.72
N THR A 64 5.94 -3.01 -0.81
CA THR A 64 5.87 -4.29 -0.07
C THR A 64 7.12 -5.15 -0.29
N ALA A 65 7.57 -5.30 -1.54
CA ALA A 65 8.76 -6.10 -1.83
C ALA A 65 10.02 -5.53 -1.16
N ARG A 66 10.16 -4.20 -1.14
CA ARG A 66 11.28 -3.51 -0.46
C ARG A 66 11.19 -3.62 1.06
N GLN A 67 10.00 -3.48 1.61
CA GLN A 67 9.75 -3.60 3.05
C GLN A 67 10.01 -5.02 3.55
N ILE A 68 9.64 -6.05 2.78
CA ILE A 68 9.98 -7.44 3.08
C ILE A 68 11.49 -7.64 3.18
N CYS A 69 12.30 -7.00 2.33
CA CYS A 69 13.75 -7.05 2.49
C CYS A 69 14.18 -6.52 3.86
N ILE A 70 13.57 -5.44 4.37
CA ILE A 70 13.89 -4.88 5.69
C ILE A 70 13.44 -5.83 6.80
N TYR A 71 12.20 -6.35 6.76
CA TYR A 71 11.72 -7.34 7.73
C TYR A 71 12.66 -8.55 7.84
N ARG A 72 13.08 -9.10 6.69
CA ARG A 72 14.02 -10.22 6.62
C ARG A 72 15.35 -9.88 7.31
N GLN A 73 15.90 -8.70 7.07
CA GLN A 73 17.17 -8.30 7.71
C GLN A 73 17.04 -8.01 9.20
N LEU A 74 15.88 -7.56 9.65
CA LEU A 74 15.58 -7.40 11.07
C LEU A 74 15.16 -8.71 11.75
N GLN A 75 15.06 -9.81 11.00
CA GLN A 75 14.57 -11.11 11.47
C GLN A 75 13.21 -11.01 12.16
N ALA A 76 12.37 -10.10 11.69
CA ALA A 76 11.06 -9.82 12.25
C ALA A 76 9.95 -10.56 11.48
N PRO A 77 8.81 -10.86 12.13
CA PRO A 77 7.64 -11.40 11.45
C PRO A 77 7.15 -10.45 10.35
N ILE A 78 6.84 -11.01 9.18
CA ILE A 78 6.26 -10.27 8.06
C ILE A 78 4.73 -10.35 8.18
N PRO A 79 3.99 -9.22 8.14
CA PRO A 79 2.54 -9.25 8.20
C PRO A 79 1.93 -9.82 6.92
N GLU A 80 0.65 -10.19 6.99
CA GLU A 80 -0.14 -10.47 5.80
C GLU A 80 -0.44 -9.16 5.06
N PHE A 81 -0.55 -9.22 3.73
CA PHE A 81 -0.80 -8.04 2.91
C PHE A 81 -2.07 -8.21 2.09
N TYR A 82 -2.87 -7.14 2.04
CA TYR A 82 -3.99 -7.00 1.12
C TYR A 82 -3.90 -5.65 0.41
N HIS A 83 -3.80 -5.67 -0.92
CA HIS A 83 -3.74 -4.45 -1.71
C HIS A 83 -5.07 -4.14 -2.40
N CYS A 84 -5.73 -3.06 -1.99
CA CYS A 84 -6.98 -2.58 -2.58
C CYS A 84 -6.76 -1.95 -3.95
N GLU A 85 -7.71 -2.14 -4.88
CA GLU A 85 -7.74 -1.40 -6.14
C GLU A 85 -7.85 0.12 -5.89
N LEU A 86 -7.22 0.89 -6.77
CA LEU A 86 -7.29 2.35 -6.71
C LEU A 86 -8.62 2.84 -7.27
N VAL A 87 -9.22 3.81 -6.57
CA VAL A 87 -10.45 4.46 -7.03
C VAL A 87 -10.19 5.20 -8.34
N ARG A 88 -11.08 4.95 -9.32
CA ARG A 88 -11.06 5.60 -10.63
C ARG A 88 -12.23 6.57 -10.75
N SER A 89 -12.05 7.62 -11.56
CA SER A 89 -13.14 8.49 -11.98
C SER A 89 -14.06 7.76 -12.97
N ALA A 90 -15.22 8.37 -13.25
CA ALA A 90 -16.20 7.80 -14.18
C ALA A 90 -15.67 7.61 -15.62
N ASP A 91 -14.62 8.34 -16.01
CA ASP A 91 -13.91 8.19 -17.29
C ASP A 91 -12.74 7.17 -17.21
N GLY A 92 -12.64 6.40 -16.12
CA GLY A 92 -11.65 5.33 -15.93
C GLY A 92 -10.25 5.80 -15.53
N ARG A 93 -10.02 7.12 -15.43
CA ARG A 93 -8.74 7.69 -14.99
C ARG A 93 -8.53 7.45 -13.50
N ARG A 94 -7.28 7.21 -13.08
CA ARG A 94 -6.95 7.14 -11.66
C ARG A 94 -7.21 8.50 -11.04
N LEU A 95 -7.97 8.57 -9.95
CA LEU A 95 -8.12 9.82 -9.21
C LEU A 95 -6.77 10.21 -8.61
N ALA A 96 -6.16 11.27 -9.13
CA ALA A 96 -4.97 11.87 -8.55
C ALA A 96 -5.28 13.28 -8.02
N LYS A 97 -4.58 13.68 -6.96
CA LYS A 97 -4.72 15.02 -6.34
C LYS A 97 -4.55 16.18 -7.33
N ARG A 98 -3.86 15.94 -8.44
CA ARG A 98 -3.62 16.89 -9.54
C ARG A 98 -4.84 17.11 -10.46
N ASP A 99 -5.83 16.22 -10.44
CA ASP A 99 -6.99 16.28 -11.33
C ASP A 99 -8.15 17.11 -10.75
N SER A 100 -7.87 18.00 -9.79
CA SER A 100 -8.91 18.66 -8.98
C SER A 100 -9.85 17.65 -8.30
N ALA A 101 -9.30 16.48 -7.94
CA ALA A 101 -10.04 15.44 -7.25
C ALA A 101 -10.62 16.01 -5.94
N LEU A 102 -11.94 15.83 -5.76
CA LEU A 102 -12.69 16.34 -4.62
C LEU A 102 -12.06 15.84 -3.32
N THR A 103 -11.71 16.76 -2.42
CA THR A 103 -11.27 16.40 -1.07
C THR A 103 -12.46 15.86 -0.25
N ILE A 104 -12.20 15.00 0.73
CA ILE A 104 -13.26 14.54 1.67
C ILE A 104 -14.00 15.74 2.26
N ARG A 105 -13.27 16.81 2.65
CA ARG A 105 -13.87 18.04 3.19
C ARG A 105 -14.85 18.69 2.22
N GLU A 106 -14.55 18.73 0.93
CA GLU A 106 -15.45 19.32 -0.08
C GLU A 106 -16.65 18.43 -0.35
N VAL A 107 -16.46 17.11 -0.36
CA VAL A 107 -17.56 16.14 -0.52
C VAL A 107 -18.55 16.23 0.64
N LEU A 108 -18.05 16.35 1.87
CA LEU A 108 -18.88 16.46 3.08
C LEU A 108 -19.66 17.77 3.19
N LYS A 109 -19.41 18.76 2.32
CA LYS A 109 -20.29 19.93 2.18
C LYS A 109 -21.59 19.59 1.41
N LYS A 110 -21.61 18.46 0.69
CA LYS A 110 -22.71 18.07 -0.22
C LYS A 110 -23.45 16.82 0.23
N ILE A 111 -22.76 15.88 0.87
CA ILE A 111 -23.35 14.60 1.33
C ILE A 111 -22.93 14.30 2.76
N SER A 112 -23.71 13.47 3.46
CA SER A 112 -23.38 13.04 4.82
C SER A 112 -22.16 12.09 4.82
N PRO A 113 -21.43 11.96 5.95
CA PRO A 113 -20.38 10.95 6.09
C PRO A 113 -20.86 9.52 5.82
N GLU A 114 -22.09 9.20 6.22
CA GLU A 114 -22.69 7.89 5.98
C GLU A 114 -22.93 7.64 4.49
N GLU A 115 -23.49 8.62 3.79
CA GLU A 115 -23.70 8.54 2.33
C GLU A 115 -22.35 8.40 1.59
N LEU A 116 -21.33 9.15 2.01
CA LEU A 116 -19.98 9.01 1.44
C LEU A 116 -19.41 7.62 1.66
N ARG A 117 -19.51 7.07 2.88
CA ARG A 117 -19.05 5.72 3.20
C ARG A 117 -19.75 4.68 2.33
N ASN A 118 -21.08 4.76 2.22
CA ASN A 118 -21.86 3.82 1.42
C ASN A 118 -21.46 3.87 -0.07
N ARG A 119 -21.22 5.07 -0.62
CA ARG A 119 -20.73 5.23 -1.99
C ARG A 119 -19.34 4.64 -2.20
N LEU A 120 -18.41 4.87 -1.26
CA LEU A 120 -17.06 4.30 -1.35
C LEU A 120 -17.10 2.77 -1.33
N MET A 121 -17.91 2.18 -0.44
CA MET A 121 -18.11 0.73 -0.36
C MET A 121 -18.68 0.12 -1.65
N GLN A 122 -19.46 0.87 -2.44
CA GLN A 122 -19.97 0.42 -3.74
C GLN A 122 -18.96 0.58 -4.88
N THR A 123 -18.03 1.54 -4.75
CA THR A 123 -17.07 1.88 -5.83
C THR A 123 -15.80 1.03 -5.72
N THR A 124 -15.38 0.73 -4.50
CA THR A 124 -14.42 -0.34 -4.26
C THR A 124 -15.23 -1.62 -4.32
N SER A 125 -15.13 -2.40 -5.40
CA SER A 125 -15.61 -3.78 -5.40
C SER A 125 -14.86 -4.56 -4.33
N ILE A 126 -15.29 -4.42 -3.08
CA ILE A 126 -15.04 -5.37 -1.99
C ILE A 126 -16.00 -6.52 -2.30
N GLY A 127 -15.76 -7.19 -3.42
CA GLY A 127 -16.45 -8.41 -3.82
C GLY A 127 -15.74 -9.56 -3.15
N GLY A 128 -16.31 -10.05 -2.04
CA GLY A 128 -15.78 -11.19 -1.32
C GLY A 128 -16.41 -11.40 0.06
N PHE A 129 -17.73 -11.54 0.10
CA PHE A 129 -18.41 -12.30 1.17
C PHE A 129 -19.58 -13.06 0.55
N ASP A 130 -19.24 -14.07 -0.23
CA ASP A 130 -20.03 -15.30 -0.40
C ASP A 130 -19.12 -16.48 -0.05
#